data_AF-A0A1H1UG97-F1
#
_entry.id   AF-A0A1H1UG97-F1
#
_cell.length_a   1.000
_cell.length_b   1.000
_cell.length_c   1.000
_cell.angle_alpha   90.00
_cell.angle_beta   90.00
_cell.angle_gamma   90.00
#
_symmetry.space_group_name_H-M   'P 1'
#
loop_
_entity.id
_entity.type
_entity.pdbx_description
1 polymer ?
#
loop_
_entity_poly.entity_id
_entity_poly.type
_entity_poly.pdbx_seq_one_letter_code
_entity_poly.pdbx_strand_id
1 'polypeptide(L)'
;MKNNIKQTLILTAICIIGFSCMLHAQSIYKINDSKDMDMKLSGTSTLHSWTMDAKTFSGDADFHFESGSGGQLSSVKSLTFTLAVADLKSSEGGLNKNAYKALKAEDYKDIDYKLTSATVTSEKDNKYLVKAHGNLTIAGVTKEVIMNVECVVNPDATITCTGSEKLNMTDYAVKPPTFMLGAMKTGDAITLNFTLVYKKIS
;
A
#
# COMPACT_ATOMS: atom_id res chain seq x y z
N MET A 1 -10.76 -53.10 -60.29
CA MET A 1 -10.29 -51.70 -60.12
C MET A 1 -11.28 -50.92 -59.27
N LYS A 2 -10.93 -50.59 -58.02
CA LYS A 2 -11.25 -49.31 -57.35
C LYS A 2 -10.75 -49.37 -55.90
N ASN A 3 -9.72 -48.55 -55.64
CA ASN A 3 -9.16 -48.19 -54.35
C ASN A 3 -10.24 -47.75 -53.37
N ASN A 4 -10.02 -47.91 -52.06
CA ASN A 4 -10.46 -46.97 -51.01
C ASN A 4 -9.65 -47.15 -49.71
N ILE A 5 -8.33 -47.05 -49.79
CA ILE A 5 -7.44 -46.86 -48.62
C ILE A 5 -7.31 -45.36 -48.37
N LYS A 6 -8.38 -44.66 -47.93
CA LYS A 6 -8.29 -43.24 -47.53
C LYS A 6 -9.44 -42.79 -46.61
N GLN A 7 -9.77 -43.50 -45.52
CA GLN A 7 -10.74 -42.95 -44.55
C GLN A 7 -10.41 -43.19 -43.06
N THR A 8 -9.30 -43.83 -42.71
CA THR A 8 -8.97 -44.14 -41.30
C THR A 8 -7.85 -43.25 -40.72
N LEU A 9 -7.72 -42.02 -41.20
CA LEU A 9 -6.69 -41.08 -40.71
C LEU A 9 -7.22 -39.67 -40.36
N ILE A 10 -8.53 -39.53 -40.15
CA ILE A 10 -9.15 -38.25 -39.77
C ILE A 10 -10.07 -38.48 -38.57
N LEU A 11 -9.52 -38.93 -37.44
CA LEU A 11 -10.28 -38.92 -36.18
C LEU A 11 -9.42 -38.56 -34.96
N THR A 12 -8.32 -37.83 -35.18
CA THR A 12 -7.39 -37.39 -34.11
C THR A 12 -7.08 -35.90 -34.17
N ALA A 13 -8.02 -35.07 -34.67
CA ALA A 13 -7.77 -33.65 -34.89
C ALA A 13 -8.89 -32.69 -34.42
N ILE A 14 -9.87 -33.13 -33.62
CA ILE A 14 -11.00 -32.28 -33.19
C ILE A 14 -11.28 -32.41 -31.68
N CYS A 15 -10.26 -32.30 -30.83
CA CYS A 15 -10.45 -32.14 -29.37
C CYS A 15 -9.45 -31.14 -28.75
N ILE A 16 -8.98 -30.14 -29.51
CA ILE A 16 -8.09 -29.07 -28.98
C ILE A 16 -8.74 -27.67 -29.14
N ILE A 17 -10.04 -27.60 -29.39
CA ILE A 17 -10.74 -26.31 -29.50
C ILE A 17 -11.58 -26.12 -28.24
N GLY A 18 -11.16 -25.20 -27.36
CA GLY A 18 -12.11 -24.54 -26.47
C GLY A 18 -11.67 -24.15 -25.07
N PHE A 19 -10.47 -24.50 -24.59
CA PHE A 19 -9.98 -23.91 -23.34
C PHE A 19 -9.20 -22.63 -23.66
N SER A 20 -9.91 -21.63 -24.18
CA SER A 20 -9.44 -20.25 -24.16
C SER A 20 -9.46 -19.82 -22.70
N CYS A 21 -8.37 -20.08 -21.96
CA CYS A 21 -8.19 -19.42 -20.68
C CYS A 21 -8.16 -17.92 -20.98
N MET A 22 -9.21 -17.20 -20.57
CA MET A 22 -9.14 -15.75 -20.51
C MET A 22 -8.11 -15.42 -19.43
N LEU A 23 -6.86 -15.24 -19.86
CA LEU A 23 -5.82 -14.66 -19.04
C LEU A 23 -6.20 -13.19 -18.87
N HIS A 24 -6.95 -12.88 -17.81
CA HIS A 24 -7.07 -11.50 -17.37
C HIS A 24 -5.67 -11.04 -16.95
N ALA A 25 -5.08 -10.14 -17.73
CA ALA A 25 -3.81 -9.54 -17.38
C ALA A 25 -3.99 -8.78 -16.06
N GLN A 26 -3.23 -9.17 -15.04
CA GLN A 26 -3.18 -8.44 -13.77
C GLN A 26 -2.64 -7.03 -14.05
N SER A 27 -3.40 -6.01 -13.70
CA SER A 27 -2.94 -4.62 -13.86
C SER A 27 -2.19 -4.22 -12.60
N ILE A 28 -0.89 -4.47 -12.59
CA ILE A 28 -0.03 -4.10 -11.47
C ILE A 28 0.30 -2.60 -11.58
N TYR A 29 0.01 -1.88 -10.51
CA TYR A 29 0.41 -0.50 -10.31
C TYR A 29 1.52 -0.45 -9.28
N LYS A 30 2.47 0.47 -9.46
CA LYS A 30 3.51 0.75 -8.46
C LYS A 30 3.48 2.19 -8.02
N ILE A 31 3.91 2.42 -6.78
CA ILE A 31 4.24 3.75 -6.32
C ILE A 31 5.27 4.36 -7.28
N ASN A 32 4.91 5.51 -7.84
CA ASN A 32 5.72 6.25 -8.80
C ASN A 32 6.17 7.56 -8.18
N ASP A 33 7.48 7.73 -8.03
CA ASP A 33 8.08 8.97 -7.51
C ASP A 33 7.51 10.19 -8.26
N SER A 34 6.74 11.00 -7.52
CA SER A 34 6.00 12.14 -8.02
C SER A 34 6.07 13.26 -6.98
N LYS A 35 5.99 14.51 -7.44
CA LYS A 35 5.99 15.69 -6.55
C LYS A 35 4.78 15.76 -5.63
N ASP A 36 3.70 15.07 -5.99
CA ASP A 36 2.46 15.04 -5.22
C ASP A 36 2.50 13.98 -4.09
N MET A 37 3.57 13.19 -4.02
CA MET A 37 3.75 12.23 -2.94
C MET A 37 4.22 12.91 -1.66
N ASP A 38 3.55 12.60 -0.57
CA ASP A 38 3.93 13.04 0.77
C ASP A 38 3.57 11.97 1.78
N MET A 39 4.40 11.79 2.80
CA MET A 39 4.08 10.90 3.92
C MET A 39 4.72 11.45 5.18
N LYS A 40 3.88 11.84 6.12
CA LYS A 40 4.27 12.58 7.31
C LYS A 40 3.73 11.93 8.56
N LEU A 41 4.64 11.55 9.45
CA LEU A 41 4.35 11.08 10.78
C LEU A 41 4.44 12.25 11.77
N SER A 42 3.42 12.42 12.59
CA SER A 42 3.36 13.48 13.61
C SER A 42 3.04 12.90 14.99
N GLY A 43 3.58 13.50 16.03
CA GLY A 43 3.24 13.16 17.41
C GLY A 43 3.56 14.29 18.37
N THR A 44 3.36 14.03 19.65
CA THR A 44 3.56 15.02 20.72
C THR A 44 4.68 14.62 21.66
N SER A 45 5.20 15.59 22.41
CA SER A 45 6.02 15.36 23.59
C SER A 45 5.60 16.34 24.68
N THR A 46 6.09 16.15 25.89
CA THR A 46 5.90 17.10 27.00
C THR A 46 6.47 18.50 26.70
N LEU A 47 7.40 18.63 25.75
CA LEU A 47 8.03 19.90 25.39
C LEU A 47 7.35 20.56 24.17
N HIS A 48 7.25 19.83 23.05
CA HIS A 48 6.61 20.30 21.81
C HIS A 48 6.12 19.13 20.93
N SER A 49 5.30 19.45 19.93
CA SER A 49 4.95 18.52 18.86
C SER A 49 6.13 18.31 17.91
N TRP A 50 6.19 17.15 17.28
CA TRP A 50 7.26 16.77 16.38
C TRP A 50 6.71 16.14 15.11
N THR A 51 7.51 16.18 14.04
CA THR A 51 7.17 15.58 12.75
C THR A 51 8.38 14.87 12.13
N MET A 52 8.10 13.81 11.39
CA MET A 52 9.06 13.08 10.55
C MET A 52 8.44 12.83 9.19
N ASP A 53 9.21 13.01 8.13
CA ASP A 53 8.82 12.65 6.77
C ASP A 53 9.38 11.27 6.41
N ALA A 54 8.62 10.46 5.69
CA ALA A 54 9.13 9.26 5.04
C ALA A 54 9.66 9.63 3.64
N LYS A 55 10.95 9.37 3.38
CA LYS A 55 11.60 9.80 2.13
C LYS A 55 11.60 8.75 1.03
N THR A 56 11.82 7.49 1.39
CA THR A 56 11.86 6.38 0.43
C THR A 56 10.92 5.29 0.89
N PHE A 57 10.00 4.91 0.02
CA PHE A 57 9.09 3.81 0.25
C PHE A 57 8.66 3.24 -1.10
N SER A 58 8.17 2.01 -1.07
CA SER A 58 7.73 1.29 -2.25
C SER A 58 6.40 0.61 -2.00
N GLY A 59 5.69 0.26 -3.05
CA GLY A 59 4.42 -0.42 -2.93
C GLY A 59 3.85 -0.79 -4.28
N ASP A 60 3.19 -1.93 -4.28
CA ASP A 60 2.54 -2.51 -5.45
C ASP A 60 1.05 -2.68 -5.13
N ALA A 61 0.19 -2.39 -6.10
CA ALA A 61 -1.26 -2.52 -5.96
C ALA A 61 -1.90 -3.09 -7.23
N ASP A 62 -2.96 -3.86 -7.06
CA ASP A 62 -3.77 -4.42 -8.13
C ASP A 62 -5.15 -3.77 -8.10
N PHE A 63 -5.29 -2.71 -8.90
CA PHE A 63 -6.53 -1.96 -9.06
C PHE A 63 -7.32 -2.53 -10.24
N HIS A 64 -8.58 -2.90 -9.99
CA HIS A 64 -9.45 -3.45 -11.01
C HIS A 64 -10.54 -2.46 -11.41
N PHE A 65 -10.68 -2.26 -12.71
CA PHE A 65 -11.66 -1.35 -13.30
C PHE A 65 -12.77 -2.15 -14.00
N GLU A 66 -13.99 -1.61 -13.99
CA GLU A 66 -15.09 -2.18 -14.75
C GLU A 66 -14.77 -2.22 -16.26
N SER A 67 -15.28 -3.24 -16.94
CA SER A 67 -15.08 -3.39 -18.38
C SER A 67 -15.96 -2.39 -19.16
N GLY A 68 -15.35 -1.63 -20.09
CA GLY A 68 -16.06 -0.68 -20.95
C GLY A 68 -15.30 0.64 -21.12
N SER A 69 -15.82 1.52 -21.99
CA SER A 69 -15.29 2.88 -22.12
C SER A 69 -15.61 3.70 -20.88
N GLY A 70 -14.58 4.20 -20.18
CA GLY A 70 -14.75 4.98 -18.95
C GLY A 70 -14.90 4.14 -17.68
N GLY A 71 -14.34 2.92 -17.67
CA GLY A 71 -14.43 1.99 -16.54
C GLY A 71 -14.11 2.62 -15.19
N GLN A 72 -15.00 2.42 -14.23
CA GLN A 72 -14.85 2.91 -12.86
C GLN A 72 -13.97 1.95 -12.04
N LEU A 73 -13.28 2.46 -11.03
CA LEU A 73 -12.55 1.62 -10.08
C LEU A 73 -13.56 0.78 -9.29
N SER A 74 -13.47 -0.55 -9.42
CA SER A 74 -14.42 -1.50 -8.85
C SER A 74 -13.89 -2.21 -7.61
N SER A 75 -12.58 -2.50 -7.58
CA SER A 75 -11.95 -3.18 -6.44
C SER A 75 -10.45 -2.98 -6.39
N VAL A 76 -9.87 -3.19 -5.20
CA VAL A 76 -8.44 -3.31 -4.97
C VAL A 76 -8.19 -4.75 -4.51
N LYS A 77 -7.53 -5.56 -5.35
CA LYS A 77 -7.35 -7.01 -5.10
C LYS A 77 -6.19 -7.30 -4.17
N SER A 78 -5.13 -6.54 -4.29
CA SER A 78 -3.96 -6.61 -3.42
C SER A 78 -3.31 -5.25 -3.32
N LEU A 79 -2.69 -4.97 -2.19
CA LEU A 79 -1.79 -3.85 -2.02
C LEU A 79 -0.71 -4.26 -1.02
N THR A 80 0.53 -3.90 -1.34
CA THR A 80 1.69 -4.00 -0.46
C THR A 80 2.35 -2.65 -0.38
N PHE A 81 2.91 -2.33 0.78
CA PHE A 81 3.67 -1.12 1.02
C PHE A 81 4.81 -1.44 1.98
N THR A 82 5.97 -0.88 1.70
CA THR A 82 7.17 -1.02 2.53
C THR A 82 7.86 0.33 2.66
N LEU A 83 8.12 0.73 3.90
CA LEU A 83 8.91 1.90 4.26
C LEU A 83 10.15 1.44 5.06
N ALA A 84 11.34 1.80 4.60
CA ALA A 84 12.53 1.61 5.39
C ALA A 84 12.50 2.54 6.61
N VAL A 85 12.69 1.99 7.80
CA VAL A 85 12.72 2.76 9.06
C VAL A 85 13.78 3.86 9.00
N ALA A 86 14.92 3.58 8.36
CA ALA A 86 16.01 4.52 8.18
C ALA A 86 15.61 5.77 7.36
N ASP A 87 14.53 5.70 6.58
CA ASP A 87 14.04 6.79 5.74
C ASP A 87 12.95 7.65 6.40
N LEU A 88 12.62 7.37 7.66
CA LEU A 88 11.94 8.33 8.53
C LEU A 88 12.94 9.43 8.93
N LYS A 89 12.71 10.65 8.47
CA LYS A 89 13.60 11.80 8.67
C LYS A 89 12.86 12.99 9.25
N SER A 90 13.36 13.51 10.37
CA SER A 90 13.06 14.83 10.91
C SER A 90 14.17 15.82 10.56
N SER A 91 13.84 17.11 10.57
CA SER A 91 14.82 18.19 10.59
C SER A 91 15.71 18.17 11.85
N GLU A 92 15.21 17.57 12.94
CA GLU A 92 15.95 17.38 14.18
C GLU A 92 16.64 16.00 14.19
N GLY A 93 17.95 15.97 13.96
CA GLY A 93 18.71 14.70 13.90
C GLY A 93 18.62 13.84 15.16
N GLY A 94 18.41 14.46 16.32
CA GLY A 94 18.16 13.75 17.59
C GLY A 94 16.88 12.91 17.56
N LEU A 95 15.82 13.41 16.91
CA LEU A 95 14.56 12.69 16.79
C LEU A 95 14.72 11.41 15.96
N ASN A 96 15.50 11.46 14.87
CA ASN A 96 15.78 10.30 14.02
C ASN A 96 16.38 9.15 14.81
N LYS A 97 17.44 9.44 15.60
CA LYS A 97 18.11 8.44 16.43
C LYS A 97 17.15 7.79 17.43
N ASN A 98 16.28 8.58 18.04
CA ASN A 98 15.30 8.09 19.01
C ASN A 98 14.25 7.21 18.35
N ALA A 99 13.74 7.62 17.19
CA ALA A 99 12.78 6.83 16.41
C ALA A 99 13.37 5.48 16.00
N TYR A 100 14.59 5.45 15.44
CA TYR A 100 15.23 4.20 15.00
C TYR A 100 15.48 3.24 16.15
N LYS A 101 15.90 3.77 17.31
CA LYS A 101 16.08 2.96 18.52
C LYS A 101 14.74 2.41 19.02
N ALA A 102 13.69 3.24 19.05
CA ALA A 102 12.37 2.81 19.50
C ALA A 102 11.76 1.74 18.59
N LEU A 103 11.97 1.88 17.27
CA LEU A 103 11.52 0.93 16.24
C LEU A 103 12.44 -0.30 16.10
N LYS A 104 13.57 -0.34 16.83
CA LYS A 104 14.60 -1.39 16.75
C LYS A 104 15.08 -1.62 15.30
N ALA A 105 15.45 -0.53 14.63
CA ALA A 105 15.79 -0.51 13.20
C ALA A 105 16.92 -1.47 12.77
N GLU A 106 17.77 -1.91 13.70
CA GLU A 106 18.81 -2.92 13.43
C GLU A 106 18.21 -4.31 13.19
N ASP A 107 17.16 -4.65 13.94
CA ASP A 107 16.46 -5.94 13.87
C ASP A 107 15.30 -5.91 12.86
N TYR A 108 14.56 -4.80 12.82
CA TYR A 108 13.39 -4.59 11.97
C TYR A 108 13.61 -3.36 11.10
N LYS A 109 14.14 -3.59 9.90
CA LYS A 109 14.55 -2.53 8.97
C LYS A 109 13.37 -1.83 8.31
N ASP A 110 12.24 -2.50 8.25
CA ASP A 110 11.10 -2.10 7.44
C ASP A 110 9.81 -2.00 8.28
N ILE A 111 8.93 -1.10 7.85
CA ILE A 111 7.53 -1.01 8.23
C ILE A 111 6.73 -1.46 7.02
N ASP A 112 5.93 -2.51 7.19
CA ASP A 112 5.21 -3.16 6.10
C ASP A 112 3.70 -3.09 6.29
N TYR A 113 2.99 -2.83 5.21
CA TYR A 113 1.54 -2.98 5.14
C TYR A 113 1.15 -3.95 4.04
N LYS A 114 0.24 -4.87 4.35
CA LYS A 114 -0.34 -5.80 3.39
C LYS A 114 -1.86 -5.81 3.48
N LEU A 115 -2.52 -5.47 2.37
CA LEU A 115 -3.96 -5.52 2.26
C LEU A 115 -4.48 -6.97 2.41
N THR A 116 -5.55 -7.12 3.17
CA THR A 116 -6.30 -8.38 3.30
C THR A 116 -7.60 -8.31 2.53
N SER A 117 -8.30 -7.17 2.58
CA SER A 117 -9.49 -6.91 1.77
C SER A 117 -9.75 -5.40 1.63
N ALA A 118 -10.56 -5.02 0.65
CA ALA A 118 -11.01 -3.64 0.48
C ALA A 118 -12.42 -3.58 -0.06
N THR A 119 -13.17 -2.56 0.35
CA THR A 119 -14.42 -2.16 -0.31
C THR A 119 -14.23 -0.81 -0.98
N VAL A 120 -14.71 -0.67 -2.21
CA VAL A 120 -14.61 0.57 -3.00
C VAL A 120 -16.00 1.16 -3.17
N THR A 121 -16.13 2.45 -2.86
CA THR A 121 -17.35 3.23 -3.09
C THR A 121 -17.01 4.34 -4.08
N SER A 122 -17.69 4.36 -5.23
CA SER A 122 -17.53 5.46 -6.19
C SER A 122 -18.16 6.74 -5.66
N GLU A 123 -17.46 7.85 -5.88
CA GLU A 123 -17.94 9.21 -5.68
C GLU A 123 -18.00 9.94 -7.03
N LYS A 124 -18.15 11.27 -7.01
CA LYS A 124 -18.16 12.10 -8.22
C LYS A 124 -16.74 12.32 -8.74
N ASP A 125 -16.63 12.67 -10.02
CA ASP A 125 -15.38 13.16 -10.64
C ASP A 125 -14.19 12.18 -10.51
N ASN A 126 -14.42 10.89 -10.74
CA ASN A 126 -13.41 9.82 -10.64
C ASN A 126 -12.75 9.71 -9.25
N LYS A 127 -13.46 10.11 -8.21
CA LYS A 127 -13.08 9.92 -6.81
C LYS A 127 -13.72 8.65 -6.25
N TYR A 128 -13.03 8.01 -5.33
CA TYR A 128 -13.42 6.75 -4.72
C TYR A 128 -13.04 6.76 -3.25
N LEU A 129 -13.94 6.30 -2.38
CA LEU A 129 -13.61 5.96 -1.01
C LEU A 129 -13.25 4.47 -0.93
N VAL A 130 -12.02 4.17 -0.57
CA VAL A 130 -11.50 2.81 -0.36
C VAL A 130 -11.40 2.56 1.13
N LYS A 131 -12.26 1.67 1.66
CA LYS A 131 -12.10 1.16 3.02
C LYS A 131 -11.19 -0.07 2.97
N ALA A 132 -9.94 0.12 3.35
CA ALA A 132 -8.87 -0.88 3.27
C ALA A 132 -8.68 -1.58 4.61
N HIS A 133 -8.83 -2.90 4.62
CA HIS A 133 -8.46 -3.76 5.73
C HIS A 133 -7.09 -4.37 5.41
N GLY A 134 -6.16 -4.31 6.36
CA GLY A 134 -4.86 -4.91 6.15
C GLY A 134 -4.05 -5.08 7.42
N ASN A 135 -2.93 -5.77 7.26
CA ASN A 135 -1.97 -6.04 8.32
C ASN A 135 -0.83 -5.02 8.23
N LEU A 136 -0.69 -4.22 9.28
CA LEU A 136 0.43 -3.30 9.47
C LEU A 136 1.45 -3.94 10.42
N THR A 137 2.71 -3.98 10.02
CA THR A 137 3.82 -4.54 10.81
C THR A 137 4.81 -3.44 11.15
N ILE A 138 5.03 -3.23 12.45
CA ILE A 138 5.96 -2.23 12.98
C ILE A 138 6.79 -2.90 14.09
N ALA A 139 8.12 -2.77 14.01
CA ALA A 139 9.05 -3.30 15.01
C ALA A 139 8.84 -4.80 15.34
N GLY A 140 8.47 -5.58 14.31
CA GLY A 140 8.21 -7.03 14.41
C GLY A 140 6.82 -7.42 14.93
N VAL A 141 5.95 -6.45 15.25
CA VAL A 141 4.58 -6.71 15.70
C VAL A 141 3.61 -6.40 14.56
N THR A 142 2.72 -7.34 14.25
CA THR A 142 1.67 -7.17 13.25
C THR A 142 0.31 -6.91 13.91
N LYS A 143 -0.43 -5.93 13.39
CA LYS A 143 -1.81 -5.61 13.79
C LYS A 143 -2.69 -5.45 12.56
N GLU A 144 -3.94 -5.84 12.69
CA GLU A 144 -4.96 -5.49 11.71
C GLU A 144 -5.34 -4.01 11.89
N VAL A 145 -5.39 -3.27 10.78
CA VAL A 145 -5.83 -1.87 10.73
C VAL A 145 -6.86 -1.70 9.62
N ILE A 146 -7.78 -0.76 9.84
CA ILE A 146 -8.84 -0.43 8.90
C ILE A 146 -8.74 1.06 8.59
N MET A 147 -8.39 1.39 7.35
CA MET A 147 -8.20 2.77 6.89
C MET A 147 -9.30 3.14 5.90
N ASN A 148 -9.80 4.37 6.00
CA ASN A 148 -10.57 5.00 4.93
C ASN A 148 -9.61 5.85 4.11
N VAL A 149 -9.47 5.53 2.83
CA VAL A 149 -8.52 6.15 1.92
C VAL A 149 -9.28 6.73 0.74
N GLU A 150 -9.08 8.01 0.48
CA GLU A 150 -9.67 8.69 -0.68
C GLU A 150 -8.74 8.49 -1.87
N CYS A 151 -9.23 7.90 -2.96
CA CYS A 151 -8.45 7.70 -4.19
C CYS A 151 -9.08 8.44 -5.37
N VAL A 152 -8.24 9.04 -6.21
CA VAL A 152 -8.61 9.75 -7.44
C VAL A 152 -7.93 9.09 -8.62
N VAL A 153 -8.70 8.72 -9.65
CA VAL A 153 -8.15 8.23 -10.91
C VAL A 153 -7.93 9.42 -11.84
N ASN A 154 -6.67 9.72 -12.12
CA ASN A 154 -6.25 10.91 -12.85
C ASN A 154 -6.36 10.71 -14.38
N PRO A 155 -6.41 11.80 -15.18
CA PRO A 155 -6.47 11.72 -16.64
C PRO A 155 -5.29 10.98 -17.29
N ASP A 156 -4.13 10.95 -16.65
CA ASP A 156 -2.93 10.24 -17.09
C ASP A 156 -2.89 8.76 -16.64
N ALA A 157 -4.01 8.25 -16.13
CA ALA A 157 -4.20 6.91 -15.57
C ALA A 157 -3.38 6.59 -14.32
N THR A 158 -2.76 7.59 -13.68
CA THR A 158 -2.26 7.43 -12.31
C THR A 158 -3.43 7.43 -11.31
N ILE A 159 -3.19 6.87 -10.13
CA ILE A 159 -4.15 6.84 -9.04
C ILE A 159 -3.52 7.50 -7.83
N THR A 160 -4.06 8.64 -7.40
CA THR A 160 -3.62 9.34 -6.19
C THR A 160 -4.48 8.88 -5.02
N CYS A 161 -3.88 8.35 -3.96
CA CYS A 161 -4.59 7.91 -2.76
C CYS A 161 -4.11 8.67 -1.53
N THR A 162 -5.04 9.28 -0.81
CA THR A 162 -4.80 10.14 0.36
C THR A 162 -5.48 9.55 1.59
N GLY A 163 -4.79 9.55 2.71
CA GLY A 163 -5.34 9.04 3.97
C GLY A 163 -4.67 9.61 5.21
N SER A 164 -5.32 9.38 6.35
CA SER A 164 -4.83 9.74 7.67
C SER A 164 -5.18 8.62 8.64
N GLU A 165 -4.19 8.11 9.38
CA GLU A 165 -4.37 7.04 10.34
C GLU A 165 -3.76 7.42 11.68
N LYS A 166 -4.51 7.19 12.77
CA LYS A 166 -4.05 7.39 14.14
C LYS A 166 -3.62 6.05 14.72
N LEU A 167 -2.42 6.01 15.26
CA LEU A 167 -1.83 4.79 15.83
C LEU A 167 -1.33 5.09 17.25
N ASN A 168 -1.21 4.08 18.10
CA ASN A 168 -0.42 4.17 19.33
C ASN A 168 0.86 3.34 19.18
N MET A 169 1.98 3.86 19.70
CA MET A 169 3.24 3.11 19.68
C MET A 169 3.13 1.82 20.49
N THR A 170 2.43 1.88 21.62
CA THR A 170 2.27 0.74 22.54
C THR A 170 1.51 -0.44 21.93
N ASP A 171 0.62 -0.21 20.96
CA ASP A 171 -0.08 -1.27 20.22
C ASP A 171 0.92 -2.20 19.50
N TYR A 172 2.08 -1.67 19.12
CA TYR A 172 3.16 -2.38 18.42
C TYR A 172 4.33 -2.74 19.35
N ALA A 173 4.10 -2.72 20.67
CA ALA A 173 5.14 -2.93 21.69
C ALA A 173 6.33 -1.96 21.58
N VAL A 174 6.14 -0.81 20.93
CA VAL A 174 7.10 0.29 20.88
C VAL A 174 6.84 1.17 22.10
N LYS A 175 7.84 1.27 22.98
CA LYS A 175 7.74 2.13 24.16
C LYS A 175 7.97 3.58 23.74
N PRO A 176 7.05 4.52 24.04
CA PRO A 176 7.28 5.93 23.77
C PRO A 176 8.59 6.40 24.42
N PRO A 177 9.51 7.05 23.67
CA PRO A 177 10.78 7.50 24.20
C PRO A 177 10.62 8.42 25.43
N THR A 178 11.55 8.29 26.37
CA THR A 178 11.67 9.17 27.53
C THR A 178 13.09 9.73 27.63
N PHE A 179 13.20 10.94 28.15
CA PHE A 179 14.45 11.70 28.27
C PHE A 179 14.56 12.34 29.64
N MET A 180 15.78 12.78 29.99
CA MET A 180 16.09 13.44 31.28
C MET A 180 15.53 12.66 32.48
N LEU A 181 15.83 11.36 32.54
CA LEU A 181 15.35 10.45 33.60
C LEU A 181 13.82 10.42 33.76
N GLY A 182 13.09 10.68 32.67
CA GLY A 182 11.62 10.64 32.63
C GLY A 182 10.95 12.02 32.74
N ALA A 183 11.70 13.11 32.94
CA ALA A 183 11.14 14.46 32.97
C ALA A 183 10.55 14.88 31.62
N MET A 184 11.03 14.31 30.51
CA MET A 184 10.42 14.49 29.19
C MET A 184 9.98 13.16 28.59
N LYS A 185 8.82 13.15 27.95
CA LYS A 185 8.23 11.94 27.38
C LYS A 185 7.52 12.25 26.07
N THR A 186 7.67 11.34 25.12
CA THR A 186 6.89 11.32 23.88
C THR A 186 5.48 10.78 24.14
N GLY A 187 4.47 11.42 23.56
CA GLY A 187 3.10 10.92 23.56
C GLY A 187 3.01 9.56 22.86
N ASP A 188 2.07 8.73 23.30
CA ASP A 188 1.89 7.41 22.70
C ASP A 188 1.18 7.46 21.35
N ALA A 189 0.20 8.37 21.22
CA ALA A 189 -0.53 8.57 19.99
C ALA A 189 0.33 9.30 18.93
N ILE A 190 0.31 8.75 17.72
CA ILE A 190 0.91 9.32 16.52
C ILE A 190 -0.13 9.37 15.41
N THR A 191 0.07 10.27 14.45
CA THR A 191 -0.78 10.39 13.26
C THR A 191 0.08 10.30 12.02
N LEU A 192 -0.24 9.35 11.16
CA LEU A 192 0.34 9.21 9.84
C LEU A 192 -0.61 9.88 8.84
N ASN A 193 -0.11 10.86 8.09
CA ASN A 193 -0.81 11.41 6.93
C ASN A 193 -0.02 11.01 5.69
N PHE A 194 -0.71 10.61 4.62
CA PHE A 194 -0.05 10.19 3.40
C PHE A 194 -0.84 10.57 2.16
N THR A 195 -0.10 10.82 1.08
CA THR A 195 -0.53 10.93 -0.30
C THR A 195 0.40 10.05 -1.12
N LEU A 196 -0.16 9.01 -1.73
CA LEU A 196 0.58 8.04 -2.54
C LEU A 196 0.09 8.12 -3.98
N VAL A 197 1.02 8.09 -4.94
CA VAL A 197 0.69 8.09 -6.37
C VAL A 197 1.12 6.77 -6.99
N TYR A 198 0.13 6.04 -7.51
CA TYR A 198 0.32 4.75 -8.17
C TYR A 198 0.24 4.91 -9.68
N LYS A 199 1.16 4.28 -10.41
CA LYS A 199 1.19 4.24 -11.86
C LYS A 199 1.18 2.81 -12.36
N LYS A 200 0.36 2.55 -13.37
CA LYS A 200 0.29 1.24 -14.02
C LYS A 200 1.64 0.89 -14.65
N ILE A 201 2.15 -0.31 -14.37
CA ILE A 201 3.27 -0.85 -15.14
C ILE A 201 2.73 -1.46 -16.43
N SER A 202 3.41 -1.16 -17.53
CA SER A 202 3.16 -1.72 -18.86
C SER A 202 3.48 -3.20 -18.94
#